data_AF-A0A1A8KIR9-F1
#
_entry.id   AF-A0A1A8KIR9-F1
#
_cell.length_a   1.000
_cell.length_b   1.000
_cell.length_c   1.000
_cell.angle_alpha   90.00
_cell.angle_beta   90.00
_cell.angle_gamma   90.00
#
_symmetry.space_group_name_H-M   'P 1'
#
loop_
_entity.id
_entity.type
_entity.pdbx_description
1 polymer ?
#
loop_
_entity_poly.entity_id
_entity_poly.type
_entity_poly.pdbx_seq_one_letter_code
_entity_poly.pdbx_strand_id
1 'polypeptide(L)'
;LLYHTAKLQDKNKMSAFNLALMFSPHVLCPRHMTAGDLKDNLKKLNNSMAFLIKQSQKLFRAPVYLREYAKAHFSGSTGLQTKDDLGLLAANGGSAQRTVLPLKRTAALGPASQDQHQSPAQQYTEEALKELFRHVHHNMPDSAKKKKLVRQLVKQTAVPPNEDHQTPPTKKHPRSRSFGGLIKRRARGEQLTG
;
A
#
# COMPACT_ATOMS: atom_id res chain seq x y z
N LEU A 1 2.42 -21.60 -5.67
CA LEU A 1 1.23 -22.27 -5.10
C LEU A 1 0.28 -22.83 -6.18
N LEU A 2 -0.51 -22.00 -6.88
CA LEU A 2 -1.57 -22.46 -7.80
C LEU A 2 -1.07 -23.42 -8.91
N TYR A 3 0.14 -23.19 -9.43
CA TYR A 3 0.78 -24.10 -10.39
C TYR A 3 0.95 -25.53 -9.83
N HIS A 4 1.43 -25.66 -8.59
CA HIS A 4 1.61 -26.97 -7.96
C HIS A 4 0.26 -27.62 -7.66
N THR A 5 -0.74 -26.85 -7.26
CA THR A 5 -2.11 -27.34 -7.08
C THR A 5 -2.68 -27.91 -8.39
N ALA A 6 -2.53 -27.18 -9.50
CA ALA A 6 -2.97 -27.62 -10.82
C ALA A 6 -2.20 -28.85 -11.31
N LYS A 7 -0.91 -29.00 -10.95
CA LYS A 7 -0.11 -30.20 -11.27
C LYS A 7 -0.65 -31.46 -10.59
N LEU A 8 -1.37 -31.32 -9.49
CA LEU A 8 -2.01 -32.42 -8.75
C LEU A 8 -3.50 -32.59 -9.12
N GLN A 9 -3.93 -32.08 -10.28
CA GLN A 9 -5.34 -32.11 -10.71
C GLN A 9 -5.97 -33.52 -10.71
N ASP A 10 -5.18 -34.57 -10.95
CA ASP A 10 -5.72 -35.93 -11.00
C ASP A 10 -6.21 -36.40 -9.62
N LYS A 11 -5.61 -35.86 -8.55
CA LYS A 11 -5.96 -36.13 -7.15
C LYS A 11 -6.99 -35.14 -6.60
N ASN A 12 -6.76 -33.84 -6.78
CA ASN A 12 -7.60 -32.80 -6.17
C ASN A 12 -8.75 -32.31 -7.08
N LYS A 13 -8.81 -32.76 -8.34
CA LYS A 13 -9.78 -32.35 -9.37
C LYS A 13 -9.79 -30.85 -9.69
N MET A 14 -8.72 -30.13 -9.31
CA MET A 14 -8.55 -28.71 -9.54
C MET A 14 -7.58 -28.45 -10.70
N SER A 15 -8.14 -28.37 -11.91
CA SER A 15 -7.37 -27.95 -13.09
C SER A 15 -6.94 -26.48 -12.98
N ALA A 16 -5.93 -26.08 -13.77
CA ALA A 16 -5.53 -24.67 -13.87
C ALA A 16 -6.69 -23.75 -14.29
N PHE A 17 -7.64 -24.27 -15.09
CA PHE A 17 -8.82 -23.53 -15.49
C PHE A 17 -9.82 -23.37 -14.34
N ASN A 18 -10.06 -24.42 -13.55
CA ASN A 18 -10.94 -24.36 -12.37
C ASN A 18 -10.41 -23.34 -11.36
N LEU A 19 -9.10 -23.36 -11.12
CA LEU A 19 -8.43 -22.35 -10.30
C LEU A 19 -8.60 -20.95 -10.90
N ALA A 20 -8.43 -20.80 -12.21
CA ALA A 20 -8.64 -19.51 -12.87
C ALA A 20 -10.06 -18.96 -12.66
N LEU A 21 -11.11 -19.79 -12.74
CA LEU A 21 -12.48 -19.34 -12.49
C LEU A 21 -12.64 -18.69 -11.11
N MET A 22 -12.01 -19.29 -10.08
CA MET A 22 -12.10 -18.78 -8.71
C MET A 22 -11.24 -17.54 -8.48
N PHE A 23 -10.03 -17.52 -9.05
CA PHE A 23 -9.05 -16.48 -8.72
C PHE A 23 -9.07 -15.27 -9.67
N SER A 24 -9.55 -15.40 -10.91
CA SER A 24 -9.57 -14.28 -11.88
C SER A 24 -10.34 -13.06 -11.35
N PRO A 25 -11.52 -13.21 -10.72
CA PRO A 25 -12.25 -12.06 -10.18
C PRO A 25 -11.50 -11.32 -9.07
N HIS A 26 -10.61 -12.01 -8.35
CA HIS A 26 -9.89 -11.43 -7.23
C HIS A 26 -8.52 -10.86 -7.62
N VAL A 27 -7.91 -11.39 -8.68
CA VAL A 27 -6.56 -11.03 -9.11
C VAL A 27 -6.57 -10.05 -10.28
N LEU A 28 -7.45 -10.24 -11.25
CA LEU A 28 -7.41 -9.51 -12.52
C LEU A 28 -8.55 -8.50 -12.70
N CYS A 29 -9.67 -8.63 -11.97
CA CYS A 29 -10.78 -7.69 -12.16
C CYS A 29 -10.45 -6.29 -11.60
N PRO A 30 -10.62 -5.24 -12.42
CA PRO A 30 -10.56 -3.86 -11.93
C PRO A 30 -11.69 -3.57 -10.94
N ARG A 31 -11.40 -2.74 -9.92
CA ARG A 31 -12.39 -2.38 -8.87
C ARG A 31 -13.60 -1.59 -9.38
N HIS A 32 -13.47 -0.91 -10.52
CA HIS A 32 -14.50 -0.04 -11.08
C HIS A 32 -15.14 -0.61 -12.35
N MET A 33 -14.91 -1.90 -12.64
CA MET A 33 -15.49 -2.55 -13.82
C MET A 33 -16.99 -2.72 -13.63
N THR A 34 -17.78 -2.36 -14.64
CA THR A 34 -19.24 -2.52 -14.57
C THR A 34 -19.62 -4.00 -14.75
N ALA A 35 -20.86 -4.35 -14.38
CA ALA A 35 -21.35 -5.71 -14.54
C ALA A 35 -21.42 -6.15 -16.02
N GLY A 36 -21.72 -5.22 -16.93
CA GLY A 36 -21.71 -5.46 -18.38
C GLY A 36 -20.31 -5.79 -18.87
N ASP A 37 -19.33 -4.93 -18.54
CA ASP A 37 -17.94 -5.13 -18.93
C ASP A 37 -17.36 -6.42 -18.37
N LEU A 38 -17.70 -6.77 -17.13
CA LEU A 38 -17.26 -8.02 -16.51
C LEU A 38 -17.79 -9.23 -17.29
N LYS A 39 -19.09 -9.25 -17.61
CA LYS A 39 -19.71 -10.36 -18.34
C LYS A 39 -19.00 -10.57 -19.69
N ASP A 40 -18.74 -9.49 -20.41
CA ASP A 40 -18.16 -9.56 -21.75
C ASP A 40 -16.67 -9.96 -21.72
N ASN A 41 -15.95 -9.61 -20.65
CA ASN A 41 -14.51 -9.92 -20.50
C ASN A 41 -14.22 -11.18 -19.67
N LEU A 42 -15.21 -11.80 -19.02
CA LEU A 42 -15.00 -12.89 -18.05
C LEU A 42 -14.20 -14.05 -18.64
N LYS A 43 -14.53 -14.47 -19.86
CA LYS A 43 -13.83 -15.55 -20.56
C LYS A 43 -12.36 -15.19 -20.80
N LYS A 44 -12.07 -13.95 -21.21
CA LYS A 44 -10.71 -13.47 -21.44
C LYS A 44 -9.90 -13.44 -20.15
N LEU A 45 -10.49 -12.97 -19.06
CA LEU A 45 -9.85 -12.94 -17.74
C LEU A 45 -9.53 -14.35 -17.24
N ASN A 46 -10.50 -15.26 -17.31
CA ASN A 46 -10.33 -16.65 -16.91
C ASN A 46 -9.25 -17.36 -17.74
N ASN A 47 -9.25 -17.17 -19.06
CA ASN A 47 -8.22 -17.73 -19.92
C ASN A 47 -6.83 -17.14 -19.64
N SER A 48 -6.75 -15.83 -19.42
CA SER A 48 -5.51 -15.15 -19.06
C SER A 48 -4.95 -15.69 -17.75
N MET A 49 -5.79 -15.82 -16.72
CA MET A 49 -5.37 -16.38 -15.43
C MET A 49 -4.97 -17.84 -15.53
N ALA A 50 -5.67 -18.67 -16.32
CA ALA A 50 -5.29 -20.05 -16.55
C ALA A 50 -3.91 -20.13 -17.22
N PHE A 51 -3.62 -19.25 -18.18
CA PHE A 51 -2.31 -19.13 -18.81
C PHE A 51 -1.24 -18.72 -17.79
N LEU A 52 -1.49 -17.70 -16.97
CA LEU A 52 -0.58 -17.27 -15.90
C LEU A 52 -0.26 -18.42 -14.94
N ILE A 53 -1.26 -19.21 -14.53
CA ILE A 53 -1.07 -20.36 -13.65
C ILE A 53 -0.16 -21.41 -14.33
N LYS A 54 -0.47 -21.82 -15.56
CA LYS A 54 0.28 -22.84 -16.30
C LYS A 54 1.74 -22.44 -16.55
N GLN A 55 1.96 -21.17 -16.93
CA GLN A 55 3.27 -20.70 -17.40
C GLN A 55 4.07 -19.91 -16.36
N SER A 56 3.56 -19.80 -15.13
CA SER A 56 4.18 -19.07 -14.02
C SER A 56 5.69 -19.35 -13.83
N GLN A 57 6.11 -20.60 -14.03
CA GLN A 57 7.50 -21.03 -13.85
C GLN A 57 8.50 -20.35 -14.79
N LYS A 58 8.04 -19.86 -15.94
CA LYS A 58 8.86 -19.15 -16.93
C LYS A 58 8.51 -17.66 -16.98
N LEU A 59 7.22 -17.33 -16.87
CA LEU A 59 6.72 -15.97 -17.03
C LEU A 59 7.30 -15.00 -16.00
N PHE A 60 7.50 -15.47 -14.77
CA PHE A 60 8.00 -14.64 -13.67
C PHE A 60 9.51 -14.82 -13.41
N ARG A 61 10.23 -15.53 -14.30
CA ARG A 61 11.69 -15.59 -14.22
C ARG A 61 12.29 -14.38 -14.92
N ALA A 62 13.05 -13.59 -14.17
CA ALA A 62 13.79 -12.48 -14.73
C ALA A 62 14.81 -12.96 -15.79
N PRO A 63 14.82 -12.35 -16.99
CA PRO A 63 15.88 -12.51 -17.98
C PRO A 63 17.29 -12.34 -17.39
N VAL A 64 18.28 -13.02 -18.00
CA VAL A 64 19.66 -13.08 -17.48
C VAL A 64 20.28 -11.69 -17.35
N TYR A 65 20.16 -10.85 -18.38
CA TYR A 65 20.70 -9.49 -18.38
C TYR A 65 20.12 -8.62 -17.25
N LEU A 66 18.82 -8.71 -16.96
CA LEU A 66 18.20 -7.99 -15.84
C LEU A 66 18.73 -8.48 -14.50
N ARG A 67 19.00 -9.79 -14.39
CA ARG A 67 19.55 -10.39 -13.17
C ARG A 67 21.00 -9.96 -12.95
N GLU A 68 21.79 -9.86 -14.00
CA GLU A 68 23.18 -9.38 -13.95
C GLU A 68 23.25 -7.89 -13.60
N TYR A 69 22.42 -7.07 -14.24
CA TYR A 69 22.30 -5.65 -13.93
C TYR A 69 21.90 -5.43 -12.46
N ALA A 70 20.89 -6.17 -11.98
CA ALA A 70 20.47 -6.08 -10.59
C ALA A 70 21.59 -6.50 -9.63
N LYS A 71 22.36 -7.55 -9.95
CA LYS A 71 23.52 -7.93 -9.14
C LYS A 71 24.55 -6.80 -9.10
N ALA A 72 24.96 -6.24 -10.25
CA ALA A 72 25.97 -5.20 -10.29
C ALA A 72 25.62 -3.97 -9.45
N HIS A 73 24.35 -3.54 -9.46
CA HIS A 73 23.91 -2.31 -8.79
C HIS A 73 23.36 -2.51 -7.36
N PHE A 74 22.96 -3.72 -6.98
CA PHE A 74 22.36 -4.00 -5.67
C PHE A 74 23.14 -5.03 -4.83
N SER A 75 24.40 -5.37 -5.20
CA SER A 75 25.26 -6.32 -4.50
C SER A 75 25.48 -6.03 -3.00
N GLY A 76 25.25 -4.80 -2.54
CA GLY A 76 25.39 -4.41 -1.13
C GLY A 76 24.14 -4.64 -0.25
N SER A 77 22.98 -4.96 -0.83
CA SER A 77 21.76 -5.20 -0.04
C SER A 77 21.68 -6.67 0.36
N THR A 78 22.39 -7.06 1.41
CA THR A 78 22.19 -8.37 2.03
C THR A 78 20.75 -8.46 2.56
N GLY A 79 19.90 -9.18 1.84
CA GLY A 79 18.71 -9.81 2.42
C GLY A 79 17.37 -9.27 1.96
N LEU A 80 16.95 -9.66 0.76
CA LEU A 80 15.65 -10.32 0.60
C LEU A 80 15.85 -11.52 -0.33
N GLN A 81 16.65 -12.49 0.15
CA GLN A 81 16.31 -13.88 -0.12
C GLN A 81 14.94 -14.10 0.52
N THR A 82 13.88 -13.73 -0.21
CA THR A 82 12.50 -14.05 0.16
C THR A 82 12.47 -15.56 0.26
N LYS A 83 12.48 -16.04 1.50
CA LYS A 83 12.49 -17.44 1.91
C LYS A 83 11.14 -18.12 1.60
N ASP A 84 10.47 -17.70 0.53
CA ASP A 84 9.23 -18.30 0.04
C ASP A 84 9.49 -19.34 -1.06
N ASP A 85 10.69 -19.35 -1.67
CA ASP A 85 10.98 -20.22 -2.83
C ASP A 85 11.70 -21.54 -2.51
N LEU A 86 12.03 -21.85 -1.25
CA LEU A 86 12.73 -23.13 -0.92
C LEU A 86 12.28 -23.84 0.37
N GLY A 87 11.32 -23.27 1.13
CA GLY A 87 10.88 -23.83 2.42
C GLY A 87 9.75 -24.87 2.36
N LEU A 88 9.25 -25.25 1.17
CA LEU A 88 8.10 -26.16 1.06
C LEU A 88 8.48 -27.65 0.89
N LEU A 89 9.76 -28.00 0.85
CA LEU A 89 10.22 -29.39 0.66
C LEU A 89 11.06 -29.96 1.80
N ALA A 90 11.29 -29.21 2.89
CA ALA A 90 12.03 -29.73 4.04
C ALA A 90 11.51 -29.14 5.36
N ALA A 91 10.67 -29.90 6.06
CA ALA A 91 10.71 -30.07 7.51
C ALA A 91 9.46 -30.83 7.99
N ASN A 92 9.62 -32.14 8.13
CA ASN A 92 8.88 -32.92 9.11
C ASN A 92 9.46 -32.55 10.50
N GLY A 93 8.59 -32.20 11.45
CA GLY A 93 8.89 -32.14 12.89
C GLY A 93 9.48 -30.81 13.42
N GLY A 94 8.80 -30.22 14.40
CA GLY A 94 9.38 -29.20 15.27
C GLY A 94 8.49 -27.99 15.54
N SER A 95 7.77 -28.03 16.67
CA SER A 95 7.01 -26.92 17.25
C SER A 95 7.88 -25.67 17.49
N ALA A 96 7.51 -24.53 16.90
CA ALA A 96 7.95 -23.21 17.38
C ALA A 96 6.86 -22.15 17.14
N GLN A 97 6.37 -21.60 18.25
CA GLN A 97 5.37 -20.55 18.38
C GLN A 97 5.74 -19.31 17.53
N ARG A 98 4.83 -18.86 16.64
CA ARG A 98 4.98 -17.60 15.90
C ARG A 98 4.24 -16.48 16.62
N THR A 99 4.98 -15.58 17.27
CA THR A 99 4.47 -14.25 17.60
C THR A 99 4.54 -13.37 16.36
N VAL A 100 3.38 -13.09 15.76
CA VAL A 100 3.24 -12.19 14.62
C VAL A 100 3.26 -10.75 15.12
N LEU A 101 4.37 -10.04 14.89
CA LEU A 101 4.39 -8.59 15.04
C LEU A 101 3.88 -7.94 13.73
N PRO A 102 2.90 -7.03 13.77
CA PRO A 102 2.44 -6.35 12.57
C PRO A 102 3.48 -5.34 12.09
N LEU A 103 4.10 -5.63 10.94
CA LEU A 103 4.95 -4.70 10.22
C LEU A 103 4.08 -3.55 9.69
N LYS A 104 4.01 -2.47 10.46
CA LYS A 104 3.49 -1.18 10.00
C LYS A 104 4.35 -0.72 8.81
N ARG A 105 3.72 -0.54 7.66
CA ARG A 105 4.29 0.23 6.54
C ARG A 105 4.36 1.69 6.95
N THR A 106 5.40 2.05 7.68
CA THR A 106 5.79 3.44 7.88
C THR A 106 7.02 3.66 7.02
N ALA A 107 6.88 4.43 5.95
CA ALA A 107 8.01 5.04 5.26
C ALA A 107 8.64 6.06 6.23
N ALA A 108 9.51 5.57 7.11
CA ALA A 108 10.39 6.42 7.88
C ALA A 108 11.54 6.80 6.96
N LEU A 109 11.59 8.08 6.56
CA LEU A 109 12.84 8.70 6.12
C LEU A 109 13.82 8.58 7.30
N GLY A 110 14.76 7.65 7.20
CA GLY A 110 16.02 7.74 7.94
C GLY A 110 16.95 8.72 7.21
N PRO A 111 17.85 9.42 7.93
CA PRO A 111 18.73 10.41 7.32
C PRO A 111 19.65 9.71 6.32
N ALA A 112 19.49 10.05 5.04
CA ALA A 112 20.29 9.51 3.96
C ALA A 112 21.68 10.16 4.01
N SER A 113 22.69 9.31 4.23
CA SER A 113 24.07 9.59 3.89
C SER A 113 24.15 10.04 2.43
N GLN A 114 24.79 11.17 2.26
CA GLN A 114 25.03 11.90 1.03
C GLN A 114 25.93 11.09 0.08
N ASP A 115 25.34 10.29 -0.81
CA ASP A 115 26.00 9.83 -2.03
C ASP A 115 25.17 10.24 -3.25
N GLN A 116 25.74 11.19 -3.98
CA GLN A 116 25.16 11.84 -5.15
C GLN A 116 25.09 10.86 -6.33
N HIS A 117 23.94 10.23 -6.53
CA HIS A 117 23.48 9.86 -7.86
C HIS A 117 22.17 10.62 -8.10
N GLN A 118 22.26 11.85 -8.62
CA GLN A 118 21.09 12.61 -9.05
C GLN A 118 20.45 11.87 -10.22
N SER A 119 19.43 11.07 -9.94
CA SER A 119 18.62 10.45 -10.98
C SER A 119 17.91 11.56 -11.79
N PRO A 120 17.77 11.44 -13.12
CA PRO A 120 17.03 12.42 -13.93
C PRO A 120 15.59 12.63 -13.44
N ALA A 121 14.97 11.61 -12.83
CA ALA A 121 13.66 11.74 -12.19
C ALA A 121 13.67 12.64 -10.94
N GLN A 122 14.79 12.68 -10.23
CA GLN A 122 14.97 13.48 -9.02
C GLN A 122 15.15 14.97 -9.38
N GLN A 123 15.90 15.26 -10.45
CA GLN A 123 16.06 16.60 -11.01
C GLN A 123 14.72 17.18 -11.48
N TYR A 124 13.95 16.40 -12.24
CA TYR A 124 12.59 16.80 -12.67
C TYR A 124 11.68 17.12 -11.47
N THR A 125 11.76 16.30 -10.42
CA THR A 125 10.96 16.52 -9.20
C THR A 125 11.38 17.82 -8.49
N GLU A 126 12.68 18.11 -8.42
CA GLU A 126 13.18 19.34 -7.80
C GLU A 126 12.78 20.60 -8.59
N GLU A 127 12.88 20.56 -9.92
CA GLU A 127 12.47 21.67 -10.79
C GLU A 127 10.98 21.98 -10.68
N ALA A 128 10.13 20.95 -10.70
CA ALA A 128 8.68 21.12 -10.54
C ALA A 128 8.32 21.72 -9.17
N LEU A 129 9.04 21.36 -8.10
CA LEU A 129 8.83 21.95 -6.77
C LEU A 129 9.26 23.42 -6.71
N LYS A 130 10.38 23.79 -7.35
CA LYS A 130 10.83 25.19 -7.46
C LYS A 130 9.81 26.03 -8.23
N GLU A 131 9.28 25.50 -9.33
CA GLU A 131 8.23 26.16 -10.10
C GLU A 131 6.94 26.35 -9.29
N LEU A 132 6.52 25.32 -8.53
CA LEU A 132 5.35 25.43 -7.65
C LEU A 132 5.54 26.53 -6.59
N PHE A 133 6.71 26.60 -5.95
CA PHE A 133 7.02 27.63 -4.96
C PHE A 133 6.93 29.03 -5.59
N ARG A 134 7.57 29.22 -6.75
CA ARG A 134 7.53 30.48 -7.51
C ARG A 134 6.09 30.88 -7.86
N HIS A 135 5.29 29.94 -8.36
CA HIS A 135 3.90 30.21 -8.73
C HIS A 135 3.05 30.63 -7.53
N VAL A 136 3.16 29.93 -6.40
CA VAL A 136 2.41 30.28 -5.18
C VAL A 136 2.84 31.65 -4.64
N HIS A 137 4.11 32.02 -4.75
CA HIS A 137 4.62 33.30 -4.25
C HIS A 137 4.27 34.49 -5.13
N HIS A 138 4.45 34.37 -6.44
CA HIS A 138 4.32 35.49 -7.38
C HIS A 138 2.95 35.59 -8.05
N ASN A 139 2.29 34.46 -8.33
CA ASN A 139 1.07 34.47 -9.15
C ASN A 139 -0.21 34.39 -8.32
N MET A 140 -0.12 34.09 -7.03
CA MET A 140 -1.28 34.10 -6.13
C MET A 140 -1.36 35.40 -5.33
N PRO A 141 -2.56 36.01 -5.24
CA PRO A 141 -2.79 37.17 -4.37
C PRO A 141 -2.72 36.76 -2.89
N ASP A 142 -2.50 37.73 -2.02
CA ASP A 142 -2.39 37.51 -0.57
C ASP A 142 -3.73 37.11 0.05
N SER A 143 -4.00 35.81 -0.01
CA SER A 143 -5.22 35.16 0.46
C SER A 143 -4.91 34.16 1.56
N ALA A 144 -5.92 33.84 2.37
CA ALA A 144 -5.89 32.69 3.28
C ALA A 144 -5.49 31.39 2.55
N LYS A 145 -5.86 31.26 1.26
CA LYS A 145 -5.46 30.13 0.41
C LYS A 145 -3.94 30.10 0.15
N LYS A 146 -3.34 31.24 -0.24
CA LYS A 146 -1.88 31.37 -0.41
C LYS A 146 -1.14 31.03 0.88
N LYS A 147 -1.57 31.61 2.01
CA LYS A 147 -0.98 31.34 3.33
C LYS A 147 -1.05 29.86 3.71
N LYS A 148 -2.16 29.17 3.41
CA LYS A 148 -2.30 27.72 3.66
C LYS A 148 -1.34 26.90 2.80
N LEU A 149 -1.21 27.21 1.52
CA LEU A 149 -0.31 26.51 0.60
C LEU A 149 1.16 26.71 0.96
N VAL A 150 1.57 27.95 1.26
CA VAL A 150 2.93 28.25 1.73
C VAL A 150 3.26 27.46 2.99
N ARG A 151 2.35 27.42 3.97
CA ARG A 151 2.54 26.62 5.20
C ARG A 151 2.68 25.13 4.92
N GLN A 152 1.93 24.59 3.96
CA GLN A 152 2.02 23.17 3.58
C GLN A 152 3.35 22.87 2.90
N LEU A 153 3.81 23.75 2.01
CA LEU A 153 5.06 23.58 1.28
C LEU A 153 6.27 23.67 2.22
N VAL A 154 6.33 24.70 3.07
CA VAL A 154 7.38 24.83 4.11
C VAL A 154 7.40 23.62 5.05
N LYS A 155 6.23 23.09 5.42
CA LYS A 155 6.13 21.89 6.27
C LYS A 155 6.68 20.64 5.59
N GLN A 156 6.56 20.52 4.28
CA GLN A 156 7.08 19.39 3.52
C GLN A 156 8.58 19.52 3.20
N THR A 157 9.10 20.75 3.10
CA THR A 157 10.49 21.05 2.76
C THR A 157 11.39 21.29 3.97
N ALA A 158 10.91 21.10 5.21
CA ALA A 158 11.62 21.49 6.43
C ALA A 158 12.96 20.73 6.67
N VAL A 159 14.02 21.20 6.02
CA VAL A 159 15.28 21.59 6.67
C VAL A 159 14.98 22.88 7.45
N PRO A 160 15.35 23.01 8.74
CA PRO A 160 14.97 24.18 9.53
C PRO A 160 15.77 25.41 9.06
N PRO A 161 15.11 26.53 8.69
CA PRO A 161 15.75 27.82 8.72
C PRO A 161 15.69 28.37 10.14
N ASN A 162 16.87 28.75 10.64
CA ASN A 162 17.07 29.52 11.86
C ASN A 162 16.29 30.84 11.84
N GLU A 163 15.87 31.24 13.06
CA GLU A 163 15.57 32.59 13.55
C GLU A 163 14.31 33.28 12.98
N ASP A 164 13.18 33.26 13.71
CA ASP A 164 12.93 34.20 14.81
C ASP A 164 11.49 34.10 15.36
N HIS A 165 11.40 33.95 16.69
CA HIS A 165 10.37 34.47 17.60
C HIS A 165 8.87 34.24 17.29
N GLN A 166 8.24 33.25 17.95
CA GLN A 166 7.17 33.47 18.95
C GLN A 166 6.54 32.15 19.45
N THR A 167 6.32 32.11 20.76
CA THR A 167 5.84 31.02 21.62
C THR A 167 4.44 30.47 21.27
N PRO A 168 4.16 29.16 21.48
CA PRO A 168 2.80 28.64 21.35
C PRO A 168 2.03 28.71 22.68
N PRO A 169 0.82 29.32 22.75
CA PRO A 169 -0.04 29.16 23.90
C PRO A 169 -0.74 27.80 23.86
N THR A 170 -0.50 26.99 24.89
CA THR A 170 -1.15 25.69 25.13
C THR A 170 -2.61 25.90 25.56
N LYS A 171 -3.56 25.81 24.62
CA LYS A 171 -4.99 25.75 24.94
C LYS A 171 -5.45 24.29 25.00
N LYS A 172 -5.53 23.73 26.21
CA LYS A 172 -6.20 22.46 26.48
C LYS A 172 -7.71 22.63 26.25
N HIS A 173 -8.26 22.06 25.18
CA HIS A 173 -9.71 21.99 24.97
C HIS A 173 -10.30 20.90 25.90
N PRO A 174 -11.24 21.23 26.80
CA PRO A 174 -12.06 20.22 27.45
C PRO A 174 -12.97 19.61 26.37
N ARG A 175 -12.79 18.31 26.11
CA ARG A 175 -13.62 17.55 25.18
C ARG A 175 -15.09 17.65 25.63
N SER A 176 -15.95 18.18 24.78
CA SER A 176 -17.40 18.25 25.00
C SER A 176 -17.94 16.85 25.29
N ARG A 177 -18.49 16.64 26.50
CA ARG A 177 -19.24 15.44 26.84
C ARG A 177 -20.55 15.45 26.03
N SER A 178 -20.72 14.46 25.18
CA SER A 178 -21.92 14.26 24.37
C SER A 178 -23.15 13.97 25.24
N PHE A 179 -24.31 14.46 24.78
CA PHE A 179 -25.66 14.42 25.37
C PHE A 179 -26.21 13.03 25.74
N GLY A 180 -25.48 11.94 25.48
CA GLY A 180 -25.92 10.56 25.69
C GLY A 180 -26.02 10.10 27.15
N GLY A 181 -25.64 10.94 28.13
CA GLY A 181 -25.69 10.61 29.55
C GLY A 181 -27.04 10.88 30.24
N LEU A 182 -28.03 11.46 29.54
CA LEU A 182 -29.30 11.88 30.14
C LEU A 182 -30.50 10.96 29.84
N ILE A 183 -30.30 9.76 29.31
CA ILE A 183 -31.42 8.83 29.07
C ILE A 183 -31.72 8.04 30.35
N LYS A 184 -32.57 8.62 31.21
CA LYS A 184 -33.16 7.95 32.37
C LYS A 184 -34.25 6.99 31.89
N ARG A 185 -33.95 5.68 31.81
CA ARG A 185 -34.97 4.62 31.65
C ARG A 185 -35.90 4.66 32.88
N ARG A 186 -37.16 5.06 32.71
CA ARG A 186 -38.24 4.69 33.65
C ARG A 186 -38.86 3.39 33.16
N ALA A 187 -38.81 2.37 34.00
CA ALA A 187 -39.58 1.14 33.88
C ALA A 187 -40.69 1.15 34.95
N ARG A 188 -41.93 0.92 34.53
CA ARG A 188 -43.17 0.52 35.25
C ARG A 188 -44.33 0.91 34.32
N GLY A 189 -45.23 0.06 33.83
CA GLY A 189 -45.79 -1.16 34.40
C GLY A 189 -46.99 -0.81 35.30
N GLU A 190 -48.20 -0.69 34.72
CA GLU A 190 -49.47 -1.26 35.20
C GLU A 190 -50.67 -0.80 34.35
N GLN A 191 -51.54 -1.76 34.04
CA GLN A 191 -52.89 -1.60 33.49
C GLN A 191 -53.85 -1.08 34.57
N LEU A 192 -54.91 -0.36 34.21
CA LEU A 192 -56.29 -0.64 34.67
C LEU A 192 -57.31 0.24 33.94
N THR A 193 -58.43 -0.43 33.68
CA THR A 193 -59.70 -0.04 33.05
C THR A 193 -60.42 1.13 33.70
N GLY A 194 -61.15 1.89 32.87
CA GLY A 194 -62.24 2.79 33.22
C GLY A 194 -63.03 3.11 31.97
#